data_AF-P38616-F1
#
_entry.id   AF-P38616-F1
#
_cell.length_a   1.000
_cell.length_b   1.000
_cell.length_c   1.000
_cell.angle_alpha   90.00
_cell.angle_beta   90.00
_cell.angle_gamma   90.00
#
_symmetry.space_group_name_H-M   'P 1'
#
loop_
_entity.id
_entity.type
_entity.pdbx_description
1 polymer ?
#
loop_
_entity_poly.entity_id
_entity_poly.type
_entity_poly.pdbx_seq_one_letter_code
_entity_poly.pdbx_strand_id
1 'polypeptide(L)'
;MKFQVVLSALLACSSAVVASPIENLFKYRAVKASHSKNINSTLPAWNGSNSSNVTYANGTNSTTNTTTAESSQLQIIVTGGQVPITNSSLTHTNYTRLFNSSSALNITELYNVARVVNETIQDKSSAGAVVVANAKSLEAVSFFFSIIFDTEKPIVVTEDSAYAIPVANNKNATKRGVLSVTSDKLVYSGVFTPPTACSYGAGLPVAIVDDQDEVKWFFDASKPTLISSDSIIRKEYSNFTTPYGLLENGVPIVPIVYDGGYSSSLIDSLSSAVQGLVVVSSGSTNSTSSTIESTEIPVVYAQANTPLNFIDNKDVPKNAVGAGYLSPIKAQILLSIAAVNGVTSKSALESIFP
;
A
#
# COMPACT_ATOMS: atom_id res chain seq x y z
N MET A 1 27.89 -31.04 -20.30
CA MET A 1 26.58 -30.56 -20.81
C MET A 1 25.58 -30.44 -19.65
N LYS A 2 25.66 -29.40 -18.81
CA LYS A 2 24.61 -29.04 -17.82
C LYS A 2 24.77 -27.56 -17.43
N PHE A 3 24.39 -26.64 -18.32
CA PHE A 3 24.40 -25.19 -18.05
C PHE A 3 23.06 -24.51 -18.39
N GLN A 4 21.98 -25.27 -18.53
CA GLN A 4 20.66 -24.74 -18.96
C GLN A 4 19.53 -24.86 -17.92
N VAL A 5 19.78 -25.32 -16.69
CA VAL A 5 18.70 -25.53 -15.70
C VAL A 5 18.49 -24.35 -14.74
N VAL A 6 19.42 -23.38 -14.68
CA VAL A 6 19.32 -22.28 -13.70
C VAL A 6 18.36 -21.15 -14.14
N LEU A 7 18.07 -21.01 -15.44
CA LEU A 7 17.25 -19.89 -15.93
C LEU A 7 15.74 -20.14 -15.86
N SER A 8 15.30 -21.40 -15.69
CA SER A 8 13.86 -21.76 -15.68
C SER A 8 13.21 -21.65 -14.30
N ALA A 9 13.99 -21.57 -13.21
CA ALA A 9 13.45 -21.42 -11.86
C ALA A 9 13.17 -19.96 -11.47
N LEU A 10 13.91 -18.99 -12.05
CA LEU A 10 13.77 -17.58 -11.68
C LEU A 10 12.56 -16.89 -12.33
N LEU A 11 12.08 -17.39 -13.47
CA LEU A 11 10.87 -16.92 -14.15
C LEU A 11 9.56 -17.49 -13.57
N ALA A 12 9.63 -18.47 -12.68
CA ALA A 12 8.46 -19.02 -11.99
C ALA A 12 8.20 -18.38 -10.60
N CYS A 13 9.16 -17.63 -10.05
CA CYS A 13 9.02 -16.97 -8.75
C CYS A 13 8.50 -15.53 -8.82
N SER A 14 8.21 -15.00 -10.01
CA SER A 14 7.63 -13.66 -10.22
C SER A 14 6.10 -13.68 -10.45
N SER A 15 5.46 -14.85 -10.33
CA SER A 15 4.03 -15.05 -10.58
C SER A 15 3.29 -15.71 -9.40
N ALA A 16 3.81 -15.60 -8.18
CA ALA A 16 3.05 -15.88 -6.96
C ALA A 16 2.09 -14.72 -6.62
N VAL A 17 1.34 -14.25 -7.62
CA VAL A 17 0.10 -13.49 -7.41
C VAL A 17 -1.01 -14.52 -7.37
N VAL A 18 -1.29 -15.01 -6.15
CA VAL A 18 -2.45 -15.84 -5.78
C VAL A 18 -2.52 -17.21 -6.48
N ALA A 19 -1.60 -18.11 -6.13
CA ALA A 19 -1.93 -19.54 -6.11
C ALA A 19 -2.39 -19.89 -4.70
N SER A 20 -3.69 -19.69 -4.41
CA SER A 20 -4.39 -20.44 -3.36
C SER A 20 -5.03 -21.66 -4.01
N PRO A 21 -4.42 -22.86 -3.96
CA PRO A 21 -5.17 -24.07 -4.04
C PRO A 21 -5.65 -24.39 -2.62
N ILE A 22 -6.76 -23.79 -2.14
CA ILE A 22 -7.63 -24.34 -1.06
C ILE A 22 -8.84 -23.43 -0.71
N GLU A 23 -9.04 -22.25 -1.30
CA GLU A 23 -10.27 -21.46 -1.00
C GLU A 23 -11.60 -22.12 -1.43
N ASN A 24 -11.58 -23.21 -2.21
CA ASN A 24 -12.78 -23.99 -2.53
C ASN A 24 -13.06 -25.20 -1.61
N LEU A 25 -12.21 -25.48 -0.61
CA LEU A 25 -12.39 -26.63 0.31
C LEU A 25 -13.10 -26.28 1.63
N PHE A 26 -13.27 -24.99 1.94
CA PHE A 26 -14.01 -24.51 3.12
C PHE A 26 -15.32 -23.80 2.76
N LYS A 27 -16.01 -24.24 1.70
CA LYS A 27 -17.47 -24.04 1.59
C LYS A 27 -18.18 -24.93 2.61
N TYR A 28 -18.04 -24.58 3.89
CA TYR A 28 -19.02 -25.01 4.88
C TYR A 28 -20.34 -24.32 4.54
N ARG A 29 -21.36 -25.15 4.31
CA ARG A 29 -22.76 -24.76 4.12
C ARG A 29 -23.18 -23.76 5.22
N ALA A 30 -23.19 -22.47 4.90
CA ALA A 30 -24.07 -21.54 5.57
C ALA A 30 -25.48 -21.79 5.03
N VAL A 31 -26.33 -22.34 5.89
CA VAL A 31 -27.74 -22.63 5.66
C VAL A 31 -28.43 -21.37 5.12
N LYS A 32 -29.23 -21.54 4.05
CA LYS A 32 -30.16 -20.51 3.54
C LYS A 32 -31.07 -20.04 4.68
N ALA A 33 -30.77 -18.89 5.26
CA ALA A 33 -31.75 -18.13 6.03
C ALA A 33 -32.45 -17.17 5.06
N SER A 34 -33.62 -17.58 4.57
CA SER A 34 -34.56 -16.68 3.90
C SER A 34 -35.01 -15.62 4.91
N HIS A 35 -34.56 -14.38 4.74
CA HIS A 35 -35.23 -13.21 5.28
C HIS A 35 -35.43 -12.20 4.16
N SER A 36 -36.66 -12.18 3.64
CA SER A 36 -37.12 -11.12 2.74
C SER A 36 -37.23 -9.81 3.53
N LYS A 37 -36.45 -8.81 3.13
CA LYS A 37 -36.86 -7.41 3.27
C LYS A 37 -36.53 -6.69 1.97
N ASN A 38 -37.60 -6.27 1.29
CA ASN A 38 -37.56 -5.36 0.15
C ASN A 38 -36.77 -4.10 0.53
N ILE A 39 -35.61 -3.91 -0.09
CA ILE A 39 -34.95 -2.62 -0.16
C ILE A 39 -35.00 -2.22 -1.63
N ASN A 40 -35.90 -1.28 -1.94
CA ASN A 40 -35.87 -0.53 -3.18
C ASN A 40 -34.62 0.35 -3.17
N SER A 41 -33.51 -0.10 -3.78
CA SER A 41 -32.42 0.79 -4.15
C SER A 41 -32.29 0.81 -5.67
N THR A 42 -32.73 1.91 -6.27
CA THR A 42 -32.41 2.30 -7.64
C THR A 42 -30.91 2.62 -7.72
N LEU A 43 -30.09 1.59 -7.93
CA LEU A 43 -28.69 1.73 -8.35
C LEU A 43 -28.58 1.12 -9.74
N PRO A 44 -28.07 1.86 -10.75
CA PRO A 44 -27.93 1.32 -12.08
C PRO A 44 -26.82 0.25 -12.09
N ALA A 45 -27.15 -0.91 -12.65
CA ALA A 45 -26.22 -2.01 -12.87
C ALA A 45 -25.09 -1.55 -13.82
N TRP A 46 -23.85 -1.52 -13.33
CA TRP A 46 -22.68 -1.32 -14.17
C TRP A 46 -22.36 -2.61 -14.92
N ASN A 47 -22.67 -2.62 -16.22
CA ASN A 47 -22.33 -3.69 -17.14
C ASN A 47 -20.88 -3.48 -17.61
N GLY A 48 -19.99 -4.40 -17.22
CA GLY A 48 -18.59 -4.38 -17.65
C GLY A 48 -18.44 -4.87 -19.09
N SER A 49 -18.27 -3.95 -20.03
CA SER A 49 -17.78 -4.28 -21.37
C SER A 49 -17.07 -3.08 -22.01
N ASN A 50 -15.78 -3.27 -22.32
CA ASN A 50 -15.01 -2.63 -23.38
C ASN A 50 -15.26 -1.14 -23.68
N SER A 51 -14.27 -0.30 -23.35
CA SER A 51 -13.85 0.72 -24.32
C SER A 51 -12.37 1.05 -24.16
N SER A 52 -11.64 0.61 -25.18
CA SER A 52 -10.31 1.01 -25.60
C SER A 52 -10.29 2.50 -25.99
N ASN A 53 -9.45 3.29 -25.32
CA ASN A 53 -8.57 4.27 -25.98
C ASN A 53 -7.54 4.80 -24.99
N VAL A 54 -6.30 4.34 -25.16
CA VAL A 54 -5.12 4.87 -24.47
C VAL A 54 -4.65 6.07 -25.29
N THR A 55 -4.76 7.26 -24.73
CA THR A 55 -4.02 8.43 -25.20
C THR A 55 -3.05 8.81 -24.09
N TYR A 56 -1.76 8.65 -24.37
CA TYR A 56 -0.67 9.12 -23.52
C TYR A 56 -0.83 10.63 -23.32
N ALA A 57 -0.94 11.08 -22.07
CA ALA A 57 -0.94 12.50 -21.76
C ALA A 57 0.48 13.06 -21.97
N ASN A 58 0.69 13.58 -23.17
CA ASN A 58 1.69 14.58 -23.44
C ASN A 58 1.32 15.85 -22.65
N GLY A 59 2.31 16.49 -22.02
CA GLY A 59 2.12 17.71 -21.23
C GLY A 59 1.27 18.72 -21.99
N THR A 60 0.09 19.03 -21.46
CA THR A 60 -0.81 19.99 -22.09
C THR A 60 -0.52 21.37 -21.50
N ASN A 61 -0.16 22.29 -22.39
CA ASN A 61 0.13 23.69 -22.13
C ASN A 61 -0.92 24.33 -21.22
N SER A 62 -0.44 24.90 -20.11
CA SER A 62 -1.18 25.86 -19.31
C SER A 62 -1.44 27.11 -20.15
N THR A 63 -2.69 27.28 -20.60
CA THR A 63 -3.18 28.56 -21.09
C THR A 63 -3.57 29.42 -19.90
N THR A 64 -2.81 30.50 -19.75
CA THR A 64 -3.03 31.65 -18.88
C THR A 64 -4.48 32.15 -18.96
N ASN A 65 -5.28 31.84 -17.94
CA ASN A 65 -6.47 32.61 -17.62
C ASN A 65 -6.20 33.38 -16.33
N THR A 66 -5.82 34.64 -16.51
CA THR A 66 -5.92 35.67 -15.48
C THR A 66 -7.40 35.89 -15.16
N THR A 67 -7.85 35.50 -13.97
CA THR A 67 -8.76 36.28 -13.10
C THR A 67 -9.19 35.46 -11.86
N THR A 68 -9.07 36.11 -10.70
CA THR A 68 -9.60 35.78 -9.36
C THR A 68 -8.92 34.66 -8.55
N ALA A 69 -8.29 35.10 -7.46
CA ALA A 69 -7.72 34.38 -6.30
C ALA A 69 -7.51 32.86 -6.44
N GLU A 70 -6.23 32.46 -6.54
CA GLU A 70 -5.70 31.09 -6.53
C GLU A 70 -6.34 30.22 -5.43
N SER A 71 -7.45 29.56 -5.73
CA SER A 71 -7.92 28.44 -4.93
C SER A 71 -7.03 27.26 -5.24
N SER A 72 -6.25 26.84 -4.24
CA SER A 72 -5.32 25.73 -4.39
C SER A 72 -6.05 24.50 -4.93
N GLN A 73 -5.56 23.93 -6.04
CA GLN A 73 -6.23 22.81 -6.69
C GLN A 73 -5.80 21.48 -6.05
N LEU A 74 -6.76 20.57 -5.89
CA LEU A 74 -6.52 19.20 -5.46
C LEU A 74 -6.20 18.34 -6.68
N GLN A 75 -5.05 17.66 -6.66
CA GLN A 75 -4.69 16.75 -7.76
C GLN A 75 -5.23 15.35 -7.50
N ILE A 76 -5.87 14.76 -8.50
CA ILE A 76 -6.38 13.38 -8.47
C ILE A 76 -5.54 12.54 -9.43
N ILE A 77 -4.73 11.65 -8.88
CA ILE A 77 -3.81 10.79 -9.61
C ILE A 77 -4.42 9.39 -9.68
N VAL A 78 -4.67 8.90 -10.89
CA VAL A 78 -5.40 7.64 -11.12
C VAL A 78 -4.44 6.58 -11.63
N THR A 79 -4.40 5.47 -10.90
CA THR A 79 -3.59 4.26 -11.18
C THR A 79 -4.46 3.02 -11.38
N GLY A 80 -5.74 3.11 -10.99
CA GLY A 80 -6.78 2.09 -11.03
C GLY A 80 -8.00 2.61 -10.27
N GLY A 81 -8.98 1.75 -10.01
CA GLY A 81 -10.14 2.11 -9.19
C GLY A 81 -11.20 2.94 -9.92
N GLN A 82 -12.07 3.59 -9.14
CA GLN A 82 -13.27 4.28 -9.59
C GLN A 82 -13.08 5.80 -9.55
N VAL A 83 -13.41 6.43 -10.68
CA VAL A 83 -13.47 7.89 -10.81
C VAL A 83 -14.75 8.29 -11.54
N PRO A 84 -15.44 9.37 -11.13
CA PRO A 84 -16.60 9.88 -11.84
C PRO A 84 -16.29 10.16 -13.31
N ILE A 85 -17.27 9.86 -14.18
CA ILE A 85 -17.18 10.15 -15.63
C ILE A 85 -17.37 11.66 -15.91
N THR A 86 -17.89 12.42 -14.96
CA THR A 86 -18.24 13.82 -15.14
C THR A 86 -17.05 14.74 -14.92
N ASN A 87 -16.58 15.33 -16.02
CA ASN A 87 -15.45 16.25 -16.10
C ASN A 87 -15.73 17.67 -15.50
N SER A 88 -16.79 17.86 -14.72
CA SER A 88 -17.49 19.16 -14.73
C SER A 88 -18.21 19.67 -13.46
N SER A 89 -17.94 19.17 -12.25
CA SER A 89 -18.60 19.74 -11.04
C SER A 89 -17.71 20.03 -9.83
N LEU A 90 -16.43 19.67 -9.87
CA LEU A 90 -15.48 20.05 -8.82
C LEU A 90 -14.49 21.03 -9.42
N THR A 91 -14.81 22.32 -9.32
CA THR A 91 -14.05 23.45 -9.93
C THR A 91 -12.61 23.58 -9.45
N HIS A 92 -12.16 22.68 -8.57
CA HIS A 92 -10.85 22.70 -7.92
C HIS A 92 -10.13 21.35 -7.95
N THR A 93 -10.52 20.43 -8.85
CA THR A 93 -9.85 19.13 -9.01
C THR A 93 -9.29 18.94 -10.40
N ASN A 94 -8.04 18.47 -10.50
CA ASN A 94 -7.40 18.13 -11.77
C ASN A 94 -7.01 16.65 -11.78
N TYR A 95 -7.43 15.92 -12.83
CA TYR A 95 -7.21 14.48 -12.95
C TYR A 95 -6.00 14.16 -13.82
N THR A 96 -5.07 13.36 -13.31
CA THR A 96 -3.96 12.77 -14.06
C THR A 96 -4.07 11.25 -14.01
N ARG A 97 -4.33 10.61 -15.16
CA ARG A 97 -4.30 9.15 -15.28
C ARG A 97 -2.88 8.70 -15.63
N LEU A 98 -2.24 7.96 -14.73
CA LEU A 98 -0.91 7.38 -14.98
C LEU A 98 -1.04 6.05 -15.73
N PHE A 99 -1.88 5.17 -15.19
CA PHE A 99 -2.20 3.86 -15.76
C PHE A 99 -3.50 3.33 -15.16
N ASN A 100 -4.01 2.21 -15.66
CA ASN A 100 -5.22 1.56 -15.17
C ASN A 100 -4.92 0.09 -14.85
N SER A 101 -4.35 -0.15 -13.68
CA SER A 101 -3.99 -1.49 -13.22
C SER A 101 -5.17 -2.13 -12.46
N SER A 102 -5.44 -3.40 -12.76
CA SER A 102 -6.33 -4.28 -11.98
C SER A 102 -5.56 -5.21 -11.02
N SER A 103 -4.23 -5.18 -11.08
CA SER A 103 -3.33 -5.98 -10.27
C SER A 103 -2.72 -5.14 -9.16
N ALA A 104 -2.23 -5.78 -8.09
CA ALA A 104 -1.49 -5.08 -7.04
C ALA A 104 -0.27 -4.36 -7.67
N LEU A 105 -0.08 -3.08 -7.33
CA LEU A 105 1.07 -2.32 -7.82
C LEU A 105 2.36 -2.87 -7.22
N ASN A 106 3.37 -3.09 -8.07
CA ASN A 106 4.70 -3.50 -7.64
C ASN A 106 5.54 -2.30 -7.17
N ILE A 107 6.72 -2.55 -6.59
CA ILE A 107 7.58 -1.49 -6.04
C ILE A 107 7.98 -0.44 -7.08
N THR A 108 8.22 -0.83 -8.33
CA THR A 108 8.52 0.12 -9.43
C THR A 108 7.36 1.05 -9.71
N GLU A 109 6.14 0.50 -9.77
CA GLU A 109 4.92 1.28 -9.94
C GLU A 109 4.68 2.20 -8.74
N LEU A 110 4.89 1.73 -7.50
CA LEU A 110 4.76 2.53 -6.29
C LEU A 110 5.66 3.78 -6.31
N TYR A 111 6.95 3.62 -6.65
CA TYR A 111 7.88 4.75 -6.79
C TYR A 111 7.51 5.67 -7.96
N ASN A 112 7.01 5.14 -9.08
CA ASN A 112 6.53 5.96 -10.20
C ASN A 112 5.40 6.89 -9.77
N VAL A 113 4.41 6.37 -9.02
CA VAL A 113 3.30 7.19 -8.52
C VAL A 113 3.80 8.17 -7.46
N ALA A 114 4.71 7.77 -6.58
CA ALA A 114 5.28 8.66 -5.58
C ALA A 114 6.02 9.86 -6.20
N ARG A 115 6.68 9.71 -7.35
CA ARG A 115 7.31 10.87 -8.03
C ARG A 115 6.27 11.91 -8.47
N VAL A 116 5.17 11.46 -9.06
CA VAL A 116 4.07 12.35 -9.50
C VAL A 116 3.39 13.02 -8.30
N VAL A 117 3.17 12.27 -7.22
CA VAL A 117 2.63 12.83 -5.96
C VAL A 117 3.62 13.83 -5.37
N ASN A 118 4.93 13.55 -5.40
CA ASN A 118 5.95 14.45 -4.87
C ASN A 118 5.96 15.79 -5.61
N GLU A 119 5.95 15.77 -6.95
CA GLU A 119 5.84 16.97 -7.78
C GLU A 119 4.58 17.78 -7.42
N THR A 120 3.46 17.09 -7.24
CA THR A 120 2.17 17.70 -6.84
C THR A 120 2.25 18.37 -5.48
N ILE A 121 2.74 17.68 -4.44
CA ILE A 121 2.73 18.23 -3.08
C ILE A 121 3.76 19.34 -2.90
N GLN A 122 4.84 19.34 -3.69
CA GLN A 122 5.85 20.41 -3.69
C GLN A 122 5.36 21.70 -4.36
N ASP A 123 4.39 21.62 -5.26
CA ASP A 123 3.76 22.81 -5.85
C ASP A 123 3.02 23.62 -4.78
N LYS A 124 3.39 24.89 -4.61
CA LYS A 124 2.75 25.80 -3.64
C LYS A 124 1.26 26.02 -3.90
N SER A 125 0.83 25.91 -5.15
CA SER A 125 -0.57 26.05 -5.55
C SER A 125 -1.40 24.80 -5.29
N SER A 126 -0.79 23.65 -4.98
CA SER A 126 -1.53 22.41 -4.70
C SER A 126 -2.05 22.36 -3.26
N ALA A 127 -3.33 22.02 -3.11
CA ALA A 127 -3.97 21.78 -1.81
C ALA A 127 -3.58 20.42 -1.20
N GLY A 128 -3.15 19.47 -2.02
CA GLY A 128 -2.90 18.08 -1.63
C GLY A 128 -3.02 17.13 -2.81
N ALA A 129 -3.03 15.83 -2.52
CA ALA A 129 -3.15 14.79 -3.54
C ALA A 129 -4.15 13.70 -3.13
N VAL A 130 -4.96 13.25 -4.09
CA VAL A 130 -5.75 12.04 -4.01
C VAL A 130 -5.17 11.02 -4.97
N VAL A 131 -4.91 9.81 -4.51
CA VAL A 131 -4.48 8.70 -5.37
C VAL A 131 -5.56 7.64 -5.41
N VAL A 132 -6.08 7.41 -6.62
CA VAL A 132 -7.09 6.39 -6.87
C VAL A 132 -6.38 5.14 -7.37
N ALA A 133 -6.53 4.05 -6.61
CA ALA A 133 -5.90 2.76 -6.86
C ALA A 133 -6.95 1.65 -6.89
N ASN A 134 -6.58 0.46 -7.36
CA ASN A 134 -7.45 -0.70 -7.20
C ASN A 134 -7.41 -1.23 -5.75
N ALA A 135 -8.44 -2.01 -5.37
CA ALA A 135 -8.55 -2.65 -4.06
C ALA A 135 -7.27 -3.34 -3.60
N LYS A 136 -6.63 -4.11 -4.50
CA LYS A 136 -5.43 -4.91 -4.22
C LYS A 136 -4.20 -4.07 -3.91
N SER A 137 -4.22 -2.79 -4.27
CA SER A 137 -3.09 -1.88 -4.11
C SER A 137 -3.31 -0.90 -2.97
N LEU A 138 -4.51 -0.84 -2.37
CA LEU A 138 -4.86 0.15 -1.36
C LEU A 138 -3.88 0.09 -0.18
N GLU A 139 -3.75 -1.08 0.47
CA GLU A 139 -2.81 -1.26 1.58
C GLU A 139 -1.37 -0.91 1.19
N ALA A 140 -0.93 -1.37 0.03
CA ALA A 140 0.45 -1.19 -0.44
C ALA A 140 0.79 0.29 -0.69
N VAL A 141 -0.06 0.99 -1.46
CA VAL A 141 0.14 2.40 -1.80
C VAL A 141 0.08 3.26 -0.54
N SER A 142 -0.91 3.04 0.31
CA SER A 142 -1.09 3.81 1.54
C SER A 142 0.06 3.63 2.52
N PHE A 143 0.55 2.40 2.71
CA PHE A 143 1.70 2.14 3.57
C PHE A 143 2.99 2.71 2.97
N PHE A 144 3.25 2.44 1.69
CA PHE A 144 4.43 2.97 0.99
C PHE A 144 4.52 4.49 1.11
N PHE A 145 3.43 5.19 0.78
CA PHE A 145 3.38 6.66 0.90
C PHE A 145 3.56 7.15 2.33
N SER A 146 3.09 6.41 3.33
CA SER A 146 3.31 6.76 4.74
C SER A 146 4.79 6.77 5.10
N ILE A 147 5.60 5.89 4.48
CA ILE A 147 7.05 5.89 4.65
C ILE A 147 7.70 7.01 3.84
N ILE A 148 7.34 7.16 2.56
CA ILE A 148 8.01 8.11 1.66
C ILE A 148 7.71 9.58 2.02
N PHE A 149 6.46 9.92 2.32
CA PHE A 149 6.06 11.32 2.47
C PHE A 149 6.08 11.80 3.92
N ASP A 150 6.79 12.90 4.16
CA ASP A 150 6.65 13.71 5.37
C ASP A 150 6.19 15.12 5.00
N THR A 151 4.87 15.28 4.91
CA THR A 151 4.23 16.56 4.55
C THR A 151 3.03 16.84 5.46
N GLU A 152 2.69 18.11 5.61
CA GLU A 152 1.44 18.52 6.26
C GLU A 152 0.25 18.54 5.30
N LYS A 153 0.51 18.55 3.98
CA LYS A 153 -0.53 18.53 2.96
C LYS A 153 -1.25 17.18 2.95
N PRO A 154 -2.59 17.15 2.82
CA PRO A 154 -3.33 15.90 2.73
C PRO A 154 -2.90 15.05 1.53
N ILE A 155 -2.56 13.80 1.79
CA ILE A 155 -2.41 12.75 0.78
C ILE A 155 -3.41 11.65 1.14
N VAL A 156 -4.36 11.38 0.26
CA VAL A 156 -5.43 10.41 0.51
C VAL A 156 -5.44 9.36 -0.60
N VAL A 157 -5.33 8.09 -0.22
CA VAL A 157 -5.38 6.95 -1.15
C VAL A 157 -6.75 6.29 -1.06
N THR A 158 -7.36 5.91 -2.19
CA THR A 158 -8.71 5.35 -2.20
C THR A 158 -8.92 4.41 -3.37
N GLU A 159 -9.96 3.58 -3.26
CA GLU A 159 -10.53 2.85 -4.39
C GLU A 159 -11.51 3.69 -5.22
N ASP A 160 -12.15 4.68 -4.59
CA ASP A 160 -13.12 5.58 -5.20
C ASP A 160 -12.82 7.03 -4.83
N SER A 161 -12.52 7.85 -5.84
CA SER A 161 -12.22 9.28 -5.64
C SER A 161 -13.33 10.05 -4.93
N ALA A 162 -14.60 9.66 -5.09
CA ALA A 162 -15.72 10.34 -4.47
C ALA A 162 -15.59 10.36 -2.94
N TYR A 163 -15.03 9.31 -2.33
CA TYR A 163 -14.84 9.23 -0.89
C TYR A 163 -13.57 9.94 -0.40
N ALA A 164 -12.55 10.07 -1.25
CA ALA A 164 -11.30 10.73 -0.86
C ALA A 164 -11.33 12.24 -0.99
N ILE A 165 -12.09 12.79 -1.94
CA ILE A 165 -12.14 14.24 -2.20
C ILE A 165 -12.62 15.01 -0.96
N PRO A 166 -13.69 14.62 -0.27
CA PRO A 166 -14.11 15.30 0.95
C PRO A 166 -13.04 15.23 2.05
N VAL A 167 -12.36 14.10 2.21
CA VAL A 167 -11.27 13.92 3.17
C VAL A 167 -10.09 14.83 2.85
N ALA A 168 -9.66 14.86 1.59
CA ALA A 168 -8.52 15.67 1.17
C ALA A 168 -8.79 17.19 1.26
N ASN A 169 -10.04 17.62 1.03
CA ASN A 169 -10.44 19.02 1.18
C ASN A 169 -10.74 19.42 2.64
N ASN A 170 -10.84 18.47 3.56
CA ASN A 170 -11.11 18.78 4.96
C ASN A 170 -9.84 19.33 5.65
N LYS A 171 -9.93 20.53 6.22
CA LYS A 171 -8.79 21.18 6.91
C LYS A 171 -8.22 20.34 8.06
N ASN A 172 -9.04 19.51 8.70
CA ASN A 172 -8.63 18.64 9.80
C ASN A 172 -7.89 17.38 9.33
N ALA A 173 -7.78 17.13 8.02
CA ALA A 173 -6.93 16.05 7.48
C ALA A 173 -5.44 16.37 7.57
N THR A 174 -5.08 17.65 7.72
CA THR A 174 -3.69 18.08 7.85
C THR A 174 -3.00 17.45 9.07
N LYS A 175 -1.68 17.26 8.99
CA LYS A 175 -0.82 16.71 10.07
C LYS A 175 -1.13 15.27 10.51
N ARG A 176 -1.95 14.52 9.76
CA ARG A 176 -2.26 13.09 10.04
C ARG A 176 -1.35 12.11 9.29
N GLY A 177 -0.43 12.62 8.46
CA GLY A 177 0.31 11.81 7.50
C GLY A 177 -0.58 11.39 6.34
N VAL A 178 -0.17 10.33 5.65
CA VAL A 178 -0.97 9.76 4.56
C VAL A 178 -2.21 9.08 5.15
N LEU A 179 -3.34 9.24 4.47
CA LEU A 179 -4.61 8.63 4.82
C LEU A 179 -5.06 7.67 3.70
N SER A 180 -5.93 6.75 4.06
CA SER A 180 -6.65 5.93 3.10
C SER A 180 -8.14 5.97 3.37
N VAL A 181 -8.95 5.82 2.32
CA VAL A 181 -10.41 5.69 2.42
C VAL A 181 -10.81 4.41 1.71
N THR A 182 -11.49 3.54 2.44
CA THR A 182 -12.00 2.25 1.94
C THR A 182 -13.42 2.39 1.41
N SER A 183 -13.89 1.36 0.71
CA SER A 183 -15.24 1.32 0.12
C SER A 183 -16.40 1.38 1.12
N ASP A 184 -16.16 1.14 2.40
CA ASP A 184 -17.12 1.35 3.51
C ASP A 184 -17.11 2.80 4.06
N LYS A 185 -16.40 3.70 3.39
CA LYS A 185 -16.24 5.13 3.73
C LYS A 185 -15.48 5.40 5.03
N LEU A 186 -14.85 4.39 5.63
CA LEU A 186 -13.95 4.59 6.76
C LEU A 186 -12.61 5.13 6.28
N VAL A 187 -12.04 6.04 7.09
CA VAL A 187 -10.73 6.65 6.84
C VAL A 187 -9.73 6.03 7.79
N TYR A 188 -8.56 5.63 7.30
CA TYR A 188 -7.47 5.05 8.09
C TYR A 188 -6.20 5.88 7.94
N SER A 189 -5.31 5.78 8.93
CA SER A 189 -3.91 6.12 8.70
C SER A 189 -3.33 5.17 7.65
N GLY A 190 -2.50 5.68 6.75
CA GLY A 190 -1.89 4.87 5.69
C GLY A 190 -1.13 3.66 6.24
N VAL A 191 -0.50 3.79 7.43
CA VAL A 191 0.18 2.71 8.15
C VAL A 191 -0.77 1.57 8.57
N PHE A 192 -2.00 1.91 8.92
CA PHE A 192 -3.02 0.97 9.43
C PHE A 192 -4.14 0.73 8.43
N THR A 193 -3.88 0.96 7.14
CA THR A 193 -4.83 0.64 6.06
C THR A 193 -5.07 -0.87 6.05
N PRO A 194 -6.34 -1.33 6.12
CA PRO A 194 -6.63 -2.75 6.06
C PRO A 194 -6.43 -3.29 4.63
N PRO A 195 -6.15 -4.59 4.46
CA PRO A 195 -6.02 -5.21 3.13
C PRO A 195 -7.30 -5.12 2.31
N THR A 196 -8.45 -5.18 2.98
CA THR A 196 -9.79 -5.02 2.38
C THR A 196 -10.72 -4.31 3.36
N ALA A 197 -11.78 -3.67 2.87
CA ALA A 197 -12.82 -3.08 3.73
C ALA A 197 -13.50 -4.11 4.65
N CYS A 198 -13.51 -5.39 4.26
CA CYS A 198 -14.13 -6.47 5.04
C CYS A 198 -13.21 -7.08 6.11
N SER A 199 -11.98 -6.60 6.24
CA SER A 199 -10.97 -7.15 7.16
C SER A 199 -11.14 -6.59 8.57
N TYR A 200 -12.11 -7.13 9.32
CA TYR A 200 -12.34 -6.77 10.72
C TYR A 200 -11.06 -6.87 11.57
N GLY A 201 -10.72 -5.78 12.27
CA GLY A 201 -9.56 -5.71 13.15
C GLY A 201 -8.20 -5.63 12.43
N ALA A 202 -8.16 -5.49 11.11
CA ALA A 202 -6.92 -5.32 10.34
C ALA A 202 -6.43 -3.86 10.25
N GLY A 203 -7.21 -2.92 10.78
CA GLY A 203 -6.92 -1.50 10.78
C GLY A 203 -7.63 -0.76 11.90
N LEU A 204 -7.23 0.49 12.14
CA LEU A 204 -7.84 1.37 13.13
C LEU A 204 -8.39 2.61 12.41
N PRO A 205 -9.71 2.73 12.20
CA PRO A 205 -10.27 3.88 11.50
C PRO A 205 -10.12 5.14 12.37
N VAL A 206 -9.81 6.26 11.72
CA VAL A 206 -9.60 7.57 12.35
C VAL A 206 -10.70 8.58 12.01
N ALA A 207 -11.52 8.28 11.00
CA ALA A 207 -12.71 9.04 10.64
C ALA A 207 -13.68 8.20 9.80
N ILE A 208 -14.82 8.80 9.46
CA ILE A 208 -15.78 8.32 8.48
C ILE A 208 -16.23 9.48 7.59
N VAL A 209 -16.48 9.19 6.30
CA VAL A 209 -17.19 10.09 5.39
C VAL A 209 -18.67 9.69 5.39
N ASP A 210 -19.56 10.60 5.74
CA ASP A 210 -20.99 10.30 5.76
C ASP A 210 -21.65 10.44 4.37
N ASP A 211 -22.97 10.26 4.31
CA ASP A 211 -23.73 10.35 3.05
C ASP A 211 -23.94 11.79 2.56
N GLN A 212 -23.52 12.79 3.34
CA GLN A 212 -23.53 14.21 2.98
C GLN A 212 -22.13 14.72 2.60
N ASP A 213 -21.17 13.81 2.39
CA ASP A 213 -19.76 14.12 2.14
C ASP A 213 -19.07 14.87 3.30
N GLU A 214 -19.59 14.76 4.52
CA GLU A 214 -18.96 15.35 5.71
C GLU A 214 -18.03 14.35 6.39
N VAL A 215 -16.86 14.84 6.84
CA VAL A 215 -15.81 14.01 7.44
C VAL A 215 -15.86 14.13 8.96
N LYS A 216 -16.16 13.03 9.63
CA LYS A 216 -16.26 12.94 11.10
C LYS A 216 -15.04 12.25 11.67
N TRP A 217 -14.13 13.04 12.25
CA TRP A 217 -12.90 12.54 12.89
C TRP A 217 -13.18 11.97 14.27
N PHE A 218 -12.61 10.80 14.56
CA PHE A 218 -12.74 10.13 15.87
C PHE A 218 -11.65 10.55 16.85
N PHE A 219 -10.50 11.00 16.33
CA PHE A 219 -9.33 11.35 17.11
C PHE A 219 -8.71 12.67 16.63
N ASP A 220 -7.96 13.31 17.52
CA ASP A 220 -7.11 14.45 17.17
C ASP A 220 -6.04 14.07 16.13
N ALA A 221 -5.55 15.07 15.41
CA ALA A 221 -4.56 14.87 14.36
C ALA A 221 -3.26 14.30 14.96
N SER A 222 -2.86 13.12 14.49
CA SER A 222 -1.63 12.45 14.92
C SER A 222 -1.07 11.56 13.81
N LYS A 223 0.25 11.35 13.81
CA LYS A 223 0.96 10.39 12.97
C LYS A 223 1.31 9.15 13.82
N PRO A 224 1.16 7.92 13.30
CA PRO A 224 1.66 6.72 13.99
C PRO A 224 3.15 6.82 14.35
N THR A 225 3.55 6.22 15.46
CA THR A 225 4.94 6.26 15.96
C THR A 225 5.97 5.83 14.91
N LEU A 226 5.64 4.84 14.07
CA LEU A 226 6.50 4.35 12.99
C LEU A 226 6.93 5.44 12.00
N ILE A 227 6.08 6.44 11.78
CA ILE A 227 6.28 7.51 10.78
C ILE A 227 6.20 8.91 11.39
N SER A 228 6.22 9.03 12.71
CA SER A 228 6.22 10.32 13.38
C SER A 228 7.51 11.07 13.03
N SER A 229 7.51 12.40 13.14
CA SER A 229 8.70 13.21 12.88
C SER A 229 9.88 12.87 13.81
N ASP A 230 9.60 12.22 14.94
CA ASP A 230 10.61 11.74 15.90
C ASP A 230 11.00 10.26 15.72
N SER A 231 10.42 9.55 14.75
CA SER A 231 10.68 8.14 14.49
C SER A 231 12.11 7.87 14.04
N ILE A 232 12.59 6.64 14.28
CA ILE A 232 13.89 6.16 13.79
C ILE A 232 13.96 6.26 12.25
N ILE A 233 12.87 5.92 11.55
CA ILE A 233 12.80 6.07 10.09
C ILE A 233 13.06 7.52 9.66
N ARG A 234 12.49 8.51 10.35
CA ARG A 234 12.69 9.93 10.00
C ARG A 234 14.06 10.47 10.42
N LYS A 235 14.60 10.04 11.57
CA LYS A 235 15.84 10.58 12.14
C LYS A 235 17.11 9.92 11.61
N GLU A 236 17.10 8.60 11.48
CA GLU A 236 18.30 7.81 11.16
C GLU A 236 18.31 7.29 9.72
N TYR A 237 17.14 7.16 9.10
CA TYR A 237 16.97 6.65 7.73
C TYR A 237 16.24 7.65 6.83
N SER A 238 16.62 8.92 6.89
CA SER A 238 15.96 10.01 6.17
C SER A 238 15.93 9.81 4.64
N ASN A 239 16.86 9.02 4.08
CA ASN A 239 16.85 8.60 2.69
C ASN A 239 15.63 7.75 2.31
N PHE A 240 14.92 7.13 3.26
CA PHE A 240 13.67 6.41 2.97
C PHE A 240 12.56 7.36 2.47
N THR A 241 12.70 8.67 2.68
CA THR A 241 11.69 9.66 2.28
C THR A 241 11.84 10.17 0.85
N THR A 242 12.75 9.59 0.05
CA THR A 242 12.93 9.98 -1.35
C THR A 242 12.07 9.14 -2.31
N PRO A 243 11.28 9.77 -3.20
CA PRO A 243 10.55 9.06 -4.26
C PRO A 243 11.46 8.66 -5.44
N TYR A 244 12.76 8.93 -5.37
CA TYR A 244 13.72 8.67 -6.45
C TYR A 244 14.66 7.48 -6.19
N GLY A 245 14.50 6.76 -5.07
CA GLY A 245 15.47 5.75 -4.62
C GLY A 245 15.77 4.64 -5.65
N LEU A 246 14.79 4.24 -6.47
CA LEU A 246 15.01 3.23 -7.52
C LEU A 246 15.94 3.70 -8.64
N LEU A 247 15.92 4.98 -8.98
CA LEU A 247 16.78 5.52 -10.05
C LEU A 247 18.26 5.46 -9.67
N GLU A 248 18.53 5.58 -8.37
CA GLU A 248 19.87 5.64 -7.82
C GLU A 248 20.44 4.24 -7.53
N ASN A 249 19.60 3.32 -7.06
CA ASN A 249 20.06 2.04 -6.48
C ASN A 249 19.50 0.78 -7.15
N GLY A 250 18.59 0.92 -8.12
CA GLY A 250 17.97 -0.21 -8.81
C GLY A 250 16.75 -0.78 -8.07
N VAL A 251 16.13 -1.81 -8.67
CA VAL A 251 14.88 -2.42 -8.18
C VAL A 251 15.19 -3.63 -7.31
N PRO A 252 14.83 -3.63 -6.01
CA PRO A 252 15.02 -4.79 -5.17
C PRO A 252 13.96 -5.85 -5.49
N ILE A 253 14.33 -7.10 -5.28
CA ILE A 253 13.48 -8.27 -5.33
C ILE A 253 13.37 -8.77 -3.89
N VAL A 254 12.17 -8.60 -3.31
CA VAL A 254 11.83 -9.06 -1.97
C VAL A 254 10.54 -9.89 -2.10
N PRO A 255 10.60 -11.22 -2.28
CA PRO A 255 9.41 -12.04 -2.39
C PRO A 255 8.75 -12.27 -1.02
N ILE A 256 7.44 -12.54 -1.05
CA ILE A 256 6.70 -13.10 0.08
C ILE A 256 6.60 -14.61 -0.15
N VAL A 257 7.04 -15.39 0.83
CA VAL A 257 6.85 -16.85 0.87
C VAL A 257 5.98 -17.21 2.06
N TYR A 258 5.17 -18.26 1.91
CA TYR A 258 4.44 -18.83 3.04
C TYR A 258 5.37 -19.76 3.80
N ASP A 259 5.26 -19.80 5.12
CA ASP A 259 6.00 -20.76 5.92
C ASP A 259 5.75 -22.20 5.45
N GLY A 260 6.81 -23.00 5.49
CA GLY A 260 6.85 -24.37 5.04
C GLY A 260 8.23 -24.99 5.31
N GLY A 261 8.33 -26.30 5.10
CA GLY A 261 9.58 -27.04 5.25
C GLY A 261 10.55 -26.82 4.09
N TYR A 262 10.99 -25.59 3.85
CA TYR A 262 12.00 -25.29 2.83
C TYR A 262 13.39 -25.72 3.32
N SER A 263 14.19 -26.30 2.43
CA SER A 263 15.58 -26.61 2.74
C SER A 263 16.41 -25.33 2.79
N SER A 264 17.34 -25.23 3.75
CA SER A 264 18.27 -24.09 3.84
C SER A 264 19.01 -23.86 2.52
N SER A 265 19.40 -24.94 1.83
CA SER A 265 20.05 -24.89 0.51
C SER A 265 19.23 -24.17 -0.57
N LEU A 266 17.89 -24.22 -0.50
CA LEU A 266 17.04 -23.49 -1.45
C LEU A 266 17.09 -21.99 -1.14
N ILE A 267 17.00 -21.62 0.14
CA ILE A 267 17.08 -20.23 0.59
C ILE A 267 18.45 -19.63 0.25
N ASP A 268 19.52 -20.38 0.52
CA ASP A 268 20.90 -19.98 0.16
C ASP A 268 21.06 -19.83 -1.35
N SER A 269 20.41 -20.67 -2.17
CA SER A 269 20.48 -20.53 -3.63
C SER A 269 19.80 -19.24 -4.15
N LEU A 270 18.85 -18.69 -3.39
CA LEU A 270 18.13 -17.46 -3.73
C LEU A 270 18.89 -16.20 -3.34
N SER A 271 19.86 -16.28 -2.42
CA SER A 271 20.56 -15.11 -1.87
C SER A 271 21.25 -14.25 -2.94
N SER A 272 21.68 -14.88 -4.04
CA SER A 272 22.29 -14.20 -5.18
C SER A 272 21.30 -13.42 -6.06
N ALA A 273 20.00 -13.68 -5.92
CA ALA A 273 18.95 -13.15 -6.79
C ALA A 273 17.94 -12.23 -6.06
N VAL A 274 17.84 -12.33 -4.73
CA VAL A 274 16.89 -11.53 -3.93
C VAL A 274 17.65 -10.69 -2.89
N GLN A 275 17.15 -9.50 -2.57
CA GLN A 275 17.77 -8.60 -1.60
C GLN A 275 17.18 -8.76 -0.18
N GLY A 276 16.18 -9.62 -0.04
CA GLY A 276 15.53 -9.94 1.23
C GLY A 276 14.36 -10.89 1.00
N LEU A 277 13.79 -11.41 2.07
CA LEU A 277 12.69 -12.36 2.04
C LEU A 277 11.68 -12.00 3.12
N VAL A 278 10.38 -12.01 2.79
CA VAL A 278 9.31 -11.96 3.78
C VAL A 278 8.68 -13.34 3.91
N VAL A 279 8.60 -13.85 5.13
CA VAL A 279 8.00 -15.14 5.45
C VAL A 279 6.67 -14.91 6.16
N VAL A 280 5.58 -15.44 5.60
CA VAL A 280 4.27 -15.47 6.27
C VAL A 280 4.30 -16.60 7.29
N SER A 281 4.31 -16.26 8.58
CA SER A 281 4.35 -17.26 9.65
C SER A 281 3.14 -18.21 9.61
N SER A 282 3.38 -19.50 9.85
CA SER A 282 2.29 -20.50 10.02
C SER A 282 1.91 -20.74 11.49
N GLY A 283 2.65 -20.16 12.44
CA GLY A 283 2.42 -20.40 13.86
C GLY A 283 1.14 -19.77 14.41
N SER A 284 0.73 -20.23 15.60
CA SER A 284 -0.32 -19.59 16.39
C SER A 284 0.06 -18.14 16.69
N THR A 285 -0.94 -17.26 16.83
CA THR A 285 -0.83 -15.82 17.10
C THR A 285 0.48 -15.44 17.80
N ASN A 286 1.37 -14.76 17.05
CA ASN A 286 2.65 -14.20 17.50
C ASN A 286 3.84 -15.18 17.58
N SER A 287 3.78 -16.36 16.96
CA SER A 287 4.92 -17.29 16.90
C SER A 287 5.12 -17.84 15.50
N THR A 288 6.31 -18.36 15.20
CA THR A 288 6.61 -19.13 14.00
C THR A 288 7.10 -20.54 14.36
N SER A 289 6.63 -21.55 13.62
CA SER A 289 7.23 -22.89 13.64
C SER A 289 8.34 -23.04 12.60
N SER A 290 8.56 -22.00 11.79
CA SER A 290 9.54 -22.01 10.72
C SER A 290 10.97 -21.96 11.22
N THR A 291 11.86 -22.57 10.47
CA THR A 291 13.30 -22.49 10.66
C THR A 291 14.00 -21.71 9.55
N ILE A 292 13.25 -20.98 8.71
CA ILE A 292 13.85 -20.19 7.63
C ILE A 292 14.63 -19.03 8.25
N GLU A 293 15.94 -19.05 8.08
CA GLU A 293 16.84 -17.95 8.41
C GLU A 293 17.97 -17.91 7.39
N SER A 294 18.61 -16.76 7.26
CA SER A 294 19.78 -16.60 6.39
C SER A 294 20.75 -15.60 7.01
N THR A 295 22.04 -15.84 6.79
CA THR A 295 23.09 -14.87 7.10
C THR A 295 23.47 -14.01 5.90
N GLU A 296 22.96 -14.33 4.71
CA GLU A 296 23.30 -13.67 3.45
C GLU A 296 22.25 -12.64 3.04
N ILE A 297 20.97 -12.93 3.29
CA ILE A 297 19.86 -12.03 3.00
C ILE A 297 19.01 -11.78 4.25
N PRO A 298 18.45 -10.57 4.40
CA PRO A 298 17.42 -10.31 5.40
C PRO A 298 16.23 -11.25 5.28
N VAL A 299 15.79 -11.81 6.41
CA VAL A 299 14.53 -12.58 6.52
C VAL A 299 13.62 -11.90 7.53
N VAL A 300 12.43 -11.50 7.10
CA VAL A 300 11.43 -10.82 7.93
C VAL A 300 10.19 -11.68 8.06
N TYR A 301 9.75 -11.98 9.27
CA TYR A 301 8.52 -12.75 9.53
C TYR A 301 7.35 -11.82 9.78
N ALA A 302 6.26 -12.01 9.04
CA ALA A 302 5.02 -11.28 9.21
C ALA A 302 3.84 -12.24 9.36
N GLN A 303 2.78 -11.80 10.05
CA GLN A 303 1.56 -12.59 10.21
C GLN A 303 0.47 -12.07 9.27
N ALA A 304 -0.11 -12.97 8.46
CA ALA A 304 -1.22 -12.61 7.55
C ALA A 304 -2.60 -12.56 8.25
N ASN A 305 -2.73 -13.20 9.41
CA ASN A 305 -4.01 -13.38 10.09
C ASN A 305 -4.54 -12.07 10.68
N THR A 306 -5.85 -11.88 10.57
CA THR A 306 -6.62 -10.85 11.27
C THR A 306 -7.20 -11.40 12.59
N PRO A 307 -7.35 -10.57 13.64
CA PRO A 307 -7.02 -9.14 13.71
C PRO A 307 -5.50 -8.90 13.70
N LEU A 308 -5.08 -7.63 13.65
CA LEU A 308 -3.67 -7.21 13.74
C LEU A 308 -2.91 -8.05 14.78
N ASN A 309 -1.97 -8.86 14.29
CA ASN A 309 -1.10 -9.70 15.11
C ASN A 309 0.30 -9.10 15.15
N PHE A 310 1.08 -9.47 16.17
CA PHE A 310 2.41 -8.90 16.41
C PHE A 310 3.46 -10.02 16.44
N ILE A 311 4.47 -9.97 15.58
CA ILE A 311 5.62 -10.89 15.63
C ILE A 311 6.83 -10.14 16.20
N ASP A 312 7.25 -10.51 17.40
CA ASP A 312 8.43 -9.97 18.09
C ASP A 312 9.72 -10.67 17.60
N ASN A 313 10.87 -10.01 17.73
CA ASN A 313 12.18 -10.56 17.36
C ASN A 313 12.58 -11.80 18.16
N LYS A 314 12.02 -11.98 19.36
CA LYS A 314 12.24 -13.19 20.18
C LYS A 314 11.46 -14.41 19.67
N ASP A 315 10.44 -14.20 18.85
CA ASP A 315 9.51 -15.23 18.38
C ASP A 315 9.85 -15.71 16.96
N VAL A 316 11.02 -15.33 16.46
CA VAL A 316 11.55 -15.68 15.13
C VAL A 316 12.95 -16.32 15.26
N PRO A 317 13.43 -17.03 14.21
CA PRO A 317 14.79 -17.55 14.16
C PRO A 317 15.87 -16.49 14.41
N LYS A 318 17.04 -16.92 14.91
CA LYS A 318 18.09 -16.02 15.42
C LYS A 318 18.58 -15.00 14.39
N ASN A 319 18.64 -15.35 13.12
CA ASN A 319 19.07 -14.45 12.04
C ASN A 319 17.89 -13.83 11.26
N ALA A 320 16.69 -13.87 11.81
CA ALA A 320 15.51 -13.23 11.24
C ALA A 320 15.05 -12.03 12.09
N VAL A 321 14.13 -11.26 11.53
CA VAL A 321 13.51 -10.07 12.16
C VAL A 321 12.00 -10.28 12.20
N GLY A 322 11.37 -9.96 13.32
CA GLY A 322 9.90 -9.90 13.43
C GLY A 322 9.38 -8.62 12.80
N ALA A 323 8.31 -8.70 12.02
CA ALA A 323 7.71 -7.53 11.37
C ALA A 323 6.84 -6.68 12.31
N GLY A 324 6.76 -7.05 13.59
CA GLY A 324 5.84 -6.45 14.53
C GLY A 324 4.40 -6.62 14.08
N TYR A 325 3.68 -5.51 14.03
CA TYR A 325 2.28 -5.44 13.58
C TYR A 325 2.10 -5.28 12.07
N LEU A 326 3.17 -5.31 11.28
CA LEU A 326 3.07 -5.17 9.82
C LEU A 326 2.57 -6.47 9.18
N SER A 327 1.62 -6.33 8.25
CA SER A 327 1.20 -7.42 7.38
C SER A 327 2.34 -7.84 6.44
N PRO A 328 2.27 -9.02 5.79
CA PRO A 328 3.30 -9.43 4.84
C PRO A 328 3.52 -8.42 3.69
N ILE A 329 2.46 -7.79 3.20
CA ILE A 329 2.54 -6.74 2.16
C ILE A 329 3.30 -5.52 2.69
N LYS A 330 2.94 -5.03 3.89
CA LYS A 330 3.61 -3.88 4.51
C LYS A 330 5.08 -4.20 4.83
N ALA A 331 5.36 -5.40 5.33
CA ALA A 331 6.71 -5.85 5.61
C ALA A 331 7.57 -5.95 4.34
N GLN A 332 6.99 -6.47 3.25
CA GLN A 332 7.66 -6.53 1.94
C GLN A 332 8.00 -5.12 1.44
N ILE A 333 7.10 -4.17 1.60
CA ILE A 333 7.31 -2.79 1.18
C ILE A 333 8.40 -2.14 2.02
N LEU A 334 8.36 -2.25 3.35
CA LEU A 334 9.39 -1.66 4.21
C LEU A 334 10.76 -2.27 3.93
N LEU A 335 10.84 -3.60 3.78
CA LEU A 335 12.09 -4.28 3.44
C LEU A 335 12.59 -3.89 2.04
N SER A 336 11.68 -3.66 1.08
CA SER A 336 12.05 -3.16 -0.25
C SER A 336 12.61 -1.75 -0.17
N ILE A 337 11.99 -0.84 0.59
CA ILE A 337 12.52 0.52 0.81
C ILE A 337 13.90 0.46 1.47
N ALA A 338 14.06 -0.40 2.48
CA ALA A 338 15.33 -0.61 3.16
C ALA A 338 16.42 -1.11 2.19
N ALA A 339 16.10 -2.12 1.38
CA ALA A 339 17.00 -2.68 0.37
C ALA A 339 17.39 -1.65 -0.71
N VAL A 340 16.44 -0.86 -1.23
CA VAL A 340 16.71 0.27 -2.14
C VAL A 340 17.73 1.22 -1.54
N ASN A 341 17.68 1.43 -0.23
CA ASN A 341 18.49 2.40 0.48
C ASN A 341 19.75 1.79 1.14
N GLY A 342 20.12 0.56 0.77
CA GLY A 342 21.32 -0.12 1.27
C GLY A 342 21.24 -0.56 2.74
N VAL A 343 20.04 -0.57 3.33
CA VAL A 343 19.82 -1.00 4.72
C VAL A 343 19.46 -2.48 4.73
N THR A 344 20.46 -3.33 4.98
CA THR A 344 20.31 -4.80 4.97
C THR A 344 20.80 -5.47 6.24
N SER A 345 21.50 -4.76 7.13
CA SER A 345 22.02 -5.39 8.36
C SER A 345 20.88 -5.72 9.33
N LYS A 346 20.95 -6.87 10.00
CA LYS A 346 19.93 -7.30 10.97
C LYS A 346 19.63 -6.24 12.03
N SER A 347 20.67 -5.67 12.65
CA SER A 347 20.53 -4.65 13.71
C SER A 347 19.79 -3.41 13.22
N ALA A 348 20.09 -2.94 11.99
CA ALA A 348 19.38 -1.82 11.37
C ALA A 348 17.92 -2.17 11.07
N LEU A 349 17.65 -3.39 10.62
CA LEU A 349 16.30 -3.86 10.34
C LEU A 349 15.47 -4.01 11.62
N GLU A 350 16.05 -4.55 12.69
CA GLU A 350 15.43 -4.64 14.03
C GLU A 350 15.07 -3.25 14.60
N SER A 351 15.73 -2.17 14.16
CA SER A 351 15.40 -0.82 14.62
C SER A 351 14.33 -0.10 13.79
N ILE A 352 14.05 -0.55 12.56
CA ILE A 352 13.01 0.03 11.69
C ILE A 352 11.71 -0.77 11.69
N PHE A 353 11.77 -2.08 11.90
CA PHE A 353 10.59 -2.92 12.03
C PHE A 353 10.00 -2.74 13.44
N PRO A 354 8.67 -2.50 13.54
CA PRO A 354 8.05 -2.05 14.79
C PRO A 354 7.76 -3.16 15.80
#